data_AF-A0A9D6NCM3-F1
#
_entry.id   AF-A0A9D6NCM3-F1
#
_cell.length_a   1.000
_cell.length_b   1.000
_cell.length_c   1.000
_cell.angle_alpha   90.00
_cell.angle_beta   90.00
_cell.angle_gamma   90.00
#
_symmetry.space_group_name_H-M   'P 1'
#
loop_
_entity.id
_entity.type
_entity.pdbx_description
1 polymer ?
#
loop_
_entity_poly.entity_id
_entity_poly.type
_entity_poly.pdbx_seq_one_letter_code
_entity_poly.pdbx_strand_id
1 'polypeptide(L)'
;MKVDRHDLKGTCIRLLELLAQAHASDKAAEKEKKRGSTVGCTGCLLTFAAFPVLGLMLDADGSAIPGIVLVVLGLGAAGWGWRHYSTYDAFDLDDHKLGAVRRCLELLQVDMRPEGEVTAVVDFRKADTDPFLQHKETVGSSPFGDVMAYQYRQPWLELQGRLLDGTGYSLEIVRLLKSKVKPKKKGRRKVKSLIQDRISVQLRTQSAHYPDVSPLIDSLPAQLPAQLRIRSLQAQGDRVQACFETPVATRLEYRSTSEQNVEHLGSADSLVGALVFLYRGLKQVKAGAVGQP
;
A
#
# COMPACT_ATOMS: atom_id res chain seq x y z
N MET A 1 -3.87 12.77 14.51
CA MET A 1 -2.88 11.75 14.10
C MET A 1 -3.63 10.69 13.31
N LYS A 2 -3.34 10.52 12.00
CA LYS A 2 -4.06 9.57 11.13
C LYS A 2 -3.61 8.16 11.56
N VAL A 3 -4.54 7.34 12.08
CA VAL A 3 -4.24 5.94 12.43
C VAL A 3 -4.48 5.12 11.17
N ASP A 4 -3.44 5.02 10.35
CA ASP A 4 -3.46 4.35 9.04
C ASP A 4 -3.02 2.88 9.10
N ARG A 5 -2.74 2.38 10.31
CA ARG A 5 -2.48 0.97 10.58
C ARG A 5 -3.74 0.38 11.20
N HIS A 6 -4.30 -0.61 10.54
CA HIS A 6 -5.49 -1.32 10.98
C HIS A 6 -5.10 -2.74 11.38
N ASP A 7 -5.48 -3.11 12.61
CA ASP A 7 -5.40 -4.48 13.10
C ASP A 7 -6.82 -5.03 13.11
N LEU A 8 -7.09 -5.96 12.20
CA LEU A 8 -8.40 -6.54 11.98
C LEU A 8 -8.35 -8.01 12.41
N LYS A 9 -9.26 -8.41 13.29
CA LYS A 9 -9.41 -9.80 13.73
C LYS A 9 -10.85 -10.24 13.58
N GLY A 10 -11.07 -11.43 13.01
CA GLY A 10 -12.40 -12.02 12.89
C GLY A 10 -12.45 -13.15 11.87
N THR A 11 -13.65 -13.57 11.49
CA THR A 11 -13.84 -14.52 10.40
C THR A 11 -13.52 -13.87 9.05
N CYS A 12 -13.14 -14.67 8.05
CA CYS A 12 -12.82 -14.15 6.72
C CYS A 12 -13.99 -13.33 6.11
N ILE A 13 -15.23 -13.81 6.27
CA ILE A 13 -16.44 -13.10 5.82
C ILE A 13 -16.53 -11.71 6.45
N ARG A 14 -16.34 -11.62 7.78
CA ARG A 14 -16.42 -10.35 8.50
C ARG A 14 -15.31 -9.39 8.05
N LEU A 15 -14.10 -9.88 7.84
CA LEU A 15 -13.00 -9.06 7.33
C LEU A 15 -13.29 -8.53 5.92
N LEU A 16 -13.84 -9.36 5.03
CA LEU A 16 -14.25 -8.95 3.69
C LEU A 16 -15.34 -7.88 3.71
N GLU A 17 -16.33 -7.99 4.59
CA GLU A 17 -17.34 -6.94 4.82
C GLU A 17 -16.72 -5.62 5.27
N LEU A 18 -15.80 -5.67 6.25
CA LEU A 18 -15.12 -4.48 6.75
C LEU A 18 -14.27 -3.80 5.65
N LEU A 19 -13.56 -4.59 4.84
CA LEU A 19 -12.79 -4.07 3.71
C LEU A 19 -13.69 -3.50 2.61
N ALA A 20 -14.84 -4.12 2.34
CA ALA A 20 -15.82 -3.60 1.40
C ALA A 20 -16.43 -2.27 1.89
N GLN A 21 -16.73 -2.16 3.18
CA GLN A 21 -17.19 -0.92 3.80
C GLN A 21 -16.11 0.17 3.75
N ALA A 22 -14.85 -0.17 4.04
CA ALA A 22 -13.73 0.75 3.95
C ALA A 22 -13.54 1.27 2.52
N HIS A 23 -13.59 0.39 1.51
CA HIS A 23 -13.53 0.77 0.09
C HIS A 23 -14.70 1.66 -0.35
N ALA A 24 -15.92 1.38 0.13
CA ALA A 24 -17.08 2.22 -0.16
C ALA A 24 -16.95 3.61 0.49
N SER A 25 -16.45 3.66 1.73
CA SER A 25 -16.18 4.90 2.46
C SER A 25 -15.09 5.73 1.78
N ASP A 26 -14.03 5.09 1.31
CA ASP A 26 -12.92 5.73 0.58
C ASP A 26 -13.43 6.35 -0.74
N LYS A 27 -14.19 5.59 -1.55
CA LYS A 27 -14.83 6.14 -2.77
C LYS A 27 -15.78 7.30 -2.51
N ALA A 28 -16.52 7.25 -1.41
CA ALA A 28 -17.38 8.36 -1.00
C ALA A 28 -16.53 9.58 -0.61
N ALA A 29 -15.45 9.39 0.15
CA ALA A 29 -14.50 10.43 0.53
C ALA A 29 -13.81 11.06 -0.68
N GLU A 30 -13.41 10.27 -1.69
CA GLU A 30 -12.85 10.80 -2.94
C GLU A 30 -13.82 11.74 -3.68
N LYS A 31 -15.09 11.36 -3.73
CA LYS A 31 -16.13 12.18 -4.38
C LYS A 31 -16.31 13.50 -3.63
N GLU A 32 -16.33 13.45 -2.30
CA GLU A 32 -16.43 14.64 -1.44
C GLU A 32 -15.17 15.50 -1.45
N LYS A 33 -13.99 14.90 -1.59
CA LYS A 33 -12.70 15.58 -1.81
C LYS A 33 -12.70 16.34 -3.14
N LYS A 34 -13.19 15.71 -4.22
CA LYS A 34 -13.35 16.38 -5.53
C LYS A 34 -14.33 17.56 -5.45
N ARG A 35 -15.47 17.40 -4.77
CA ARG A 35 -16.44 18.49 -4.54
C ARG A 35 -15.82 19.66 -3.76
N GLY A 36 -15.14 19.37 -2.65
CA GLY A 36 -14.46 20.38 -1.84
C GLY A 36 -13.38 21.13 -2.64
N SER A 37 -12.61 20.41 -3.47
CA SER A 37 -11.64 21.02 -4.38
C SER A 37 -12.29 21.92 -5.43
N THR A 38 -13.38 21.49 -6.06
CA THR A 38 -14.13 22.32 -7.02
C THR A 38 -14.66 23.59 -6.35
N VAL A 39 -15.34 23.46 -5.21
CA VAL A 39 -15.88 24.61 -4.46
C VAL A 39 -14.77 25.57 -4.03
N GLY A 40 -13.65 25.03 -3.54
CA GLY A 40 -12.51 25.84 -3.14
C GLY A 40 -11.91 26.62 -4.32
N CYS A 41 -11.69 25.95 -5.45
CA CYS A 41 -11.21 26.58 -6.69
C CYS A 41 -12.18 27.65 -7.20
N THR A 42 -13.48 27.38 -7.22
CA THR A 42 -14.49 28.36 -7.61
C THR A 42 -14.50 29.56 -6.65
N GLY A 43 -14.37 29.34 -5.34
CA GLY A 43 -14.24 30.41 -4.34
C GLY A 43 -13.03 31.30 -4.59
N CYS A 44 -11.87 30.71 -4.89
CA CYS A 44 -10.66 31.46 -5.26
C CYS A 44 -10.85 32.29 -6.53
N LEU A 45 -11.48 31.71 -7.57
CA LEU A 45 -11.77 32.41 -8.83
C LEU A 45 -12.76 33.57 -8.62
N LEU A 46 -13.82 33.37 -7.83
CA LEU A 46 -14.78 34.41 -7.48
C LEU A 46 -14.11 35.55 -6.70
N THR A 47 -13.24 35.21 -5.74
CA THR A 47 -12.47 36.20 -4.99
C THR A 47 -11.58 37.02 -5.92
N PHE A 48 -10.88 36.36 -6.85
CA PHE A 48 -10.02 37.03 -7.82
C PHE A 48 -10.82 37.96 -8.76
N ALA A 49 -11.99 37.52 -9.23
CA ALA A 49 -12.88 38.31 -10.08
C ALA A 49 -13.56 39.47 -9.33
N ALA A 50 -13.74 39.36 -8.01
CA ALA A 50 -14.32 40.42 -7.19
C ALA A 50 -13.38 41.61 -6.97
N PHE A 51 -12.05 41.43 -7.05
CA PHE A 51 -11.09 42.51 -6.86
C PHE A 51 -11.22 43.66 -7.89
N PRO A 52 -11.30 43.40 -9.20
CA PRO A 52 -11.57 44.45 -10.19
C PRO A 52 -12.91 45.17 -9.96
N VAL A 53 -13.97 44.43 -9.61
CA VAL A 53 -15.30 45.00 -9.34
C VAL A 53 -15.25 45.91 -8.12
N LEU A 54 -14.55 45.49 -7.06
CA LEU A 54 -14.34 46.31 -5.87
C LEU A 54 -13.59 47.61 -6.21
N GLY A 55 -12.55 47.53 -7.05
CA GLY A 55 -11.83 48.71 -7.53
C GLY A 55 -12.72 49.69 -8.30
N LEU A 56 -13.52 49.19 -9.25
CA LEU A 56 -14.45 50.03 -10.03
C LEU A 56 -15.55 50.67 -9.18
N MET A 57 -16.08 49.96 -8.18
CA MET A 57 -17.15 50.46 -7.31
C MET A 57 -16.66 51.52 -6.31
N LEU A 58 -15.40 51.44 -5.90
CA LEU A 58 -14.76 52.46 -5.07
C LEU A 58 -14.66 53.81 -5.79
N ASP A 59 -14.45 53.79 -7.11
CA ASP A 59 -14.30 55.01 -7.93
C ASP A 59 -15.64 55.64 -8.36
N ALA A 60 -16.69 54.84 -8.56
CA ALA A 60 -17.96 55.33 -9.12
C ALA A 60 -18.86 56.03 -8.09
N ASP A 61 -19.24 55.31 -7.03
CA ASP A 61 -20.30 55.76 -6.10
C ASP A 61 -19.82 55.80 -4.63
N GLY A 62 -18.54 55.49 -4.39
CA GLY A 62 -17.94 55.36 -3.05
C GLY A 62 -18.47 54.17 -2.23
N SER A 63 -19.39 53.36 -2.77
CA SER A 63 -19.98 52.22 -2.08
C SER A 63 -19.19 50.93 -2.33
N ALA A 64 -18.30 50.58 -1.41
CA ALA A 64 -17.47 49.37 -1.49
C ALA A 64 -18.21 48.07 -1.11
N ILE A 65 -19.43 48.20 -0.56
CA ILE A 65 -20.14 47.11 0.13
C ILE A 65 -20.32 45.86 -0.76
N PRO A 66 -20.80 45.95 -2.02
CA PRO A 66 -21.02 44.76 -2.85
C PRO A 66 -19.72 44.00 -3.14
N GLY A 67 -18.63 44.73 -3.41
CA GLY A 67 -17.32 44.13 -3.68
C GLY A 67 -16.75 43.43 -2.44
N ILE A 68 -16.89 44.04 -1.26
CA ILE A 68 -16.47 43.43 0.01
C ILE A 68 -17.26 42.13 0.28
N VAL A 69 -18.58 42.15 0.08
CA VAL A 69 -19.43 40.96 0.26
C VAL A 69 -18.99 39.81 -0.65
N LEU A 70 -18.69 40.08 -1.92
CA LEU A 70 -18.20 39.07 -2.87
C LEU A 70 -16.84 38.47 -2.46
N VAL A 71 -15.91 39.30 -1.99
CA VAL A 71 -14.61 38.85 -1.49
C VAL A 71 -14.77 37.97 -0.25
N VAL A 72 -15.61 38.37 0.71
CA VAL A 72 -15.87 37.60 1.94
C VAL A 72 -16.51 36.25 1.61
N LEU A 73 -17.50 36.21 0.72
CA LEU A 73 -18.14 34.96 0.29
C LEU A 73 -17.15 34.05 -0.45
N GLY A 74 -16.31 34.60 -1.32
CA GLY A 74 -15.29 33.85 -2.05
C GLY A 74 -14.24 33.23 -1.12
N LEU A 75 -13.73 34.00 -0.16
CA LEU A 75 -12.78 33.51 0.86
C LEU A 75 -13.44 32.48 1.79
N GLY A 76 -14.71 32.69 2.17
CA GLY A 76 -15.49 31.73 2.95
C GLY A 76 -15.63 30.38 2.24
N ALA A 77 -15.98 30.39 0.94
CA ALA A 77 -16.05 29.20 0.11
C ALA A 77 -14.69 28.51 -0.06
N ALA A 78 -13.61 29.29 -0.26
CA ALA A 78 -12.24 28.77 -0.35
C ALA A 78 -11.79 28.09 0.96
N GLY A 79 -12.01 28.74 2.11
CA GLY A 79 -11.69 28.20 3.42
C GLY A 79 -12.50 26.95 3.78
N TRP A 80 -13.81 26.96 3.46
CA TRP A 80 -14.66 25.78 3.62
C TRP A 80 -14.21 24.63 2.72
N GLY A 81 -13.95 24.90 1.44
CA GLY A 81 -13.44 23.90 0.49
C GLY A 81 -12.11 23.30 0.92
N TRP A 82 -11.17 24.11 1.42
CA TRP A 82 -9.89 23.66 1.96
C TRP A 82 -10.05 22.75 3.18
N ARG A 83 -10.87 23.17 4.16
CA ARG A 83 -11.16 22.36 5.36
C ARG A 83 -11.84 21.04 5.01
N HIS A 84 -12.79 21.08 4.08
CA HIS A 84 -13.46 19.88 3.59
C HIS A 84 -12.44 18.94 2.92
N TYR A 85 -11.66 19.46 1.98
CA TYR A 85 -10.58 18.71 1.32
C TYR A 85 -9.62 18.06 2.31
N SER A 86 -9.11 18.81 3.30
CA SER A 86 -8.15 18.27 4.28
C SER A 86 -8.77 17.19 5.18
N THR A 87 -10.07 17.28 5.46
CA THR A 87 -10.77 16.30 6.27
C THR A 87 -10.92 14.98 5.50
N TYR A 88 -11.25 15.04 4.21
CA TYR A 88 -11.42 13.85 3.37
C TYR A 88 -10.12 13.24 2.85
N ASP A 89 -9.04 14.02 2.73
CA ASP A 89 -7.69 13.49 2.43
C ASP A 89 -7.20 12.50 3.50
N ALA A 90 -7.71 12.65 4.73
CA ALA A 90 -7.44 11.70 5.82
C ALA A 90 -8.10 10.33 5.62
N PHE A 91 -9.00 10.15 4.65
CA PHE A 91 -9.65 8.86 4.37
C PHE A 91 -9.13 8.17 3.11
N ASP A 92 -8.23 8.82 2.37
CA ASP A 92 -7.57 8.27 1.17
C ASP A 92 -6.71 7.05 1.57
N LEU A 93 -7.21 5.86 1.26
CA LEU A 93 -6.53 4.57 1.45
C LEU A 93 -5.83 4.13 0.16
N ASP A 94 -4.70 3.44 0.29
CA ASP A 94 -3.99 2.90 -0.88
C ASP A 94 -4.80 1.74 -1.51
N ASP A 95 -5.47 2.04 -2.63
CA ASP A 95 -6.28 1.11 -3.43
C ASP A 95 -5.57 -0.21 -3.74
N HIS A 96 -4.27 -0.15 -4.03
CA HIS A 96 -3.48 -1.35 -4.34
C HIS A 96 -3.36 -2.24 -3.10
N LYS A 97 -3.06 -1.66 -1.92
CA LYS A 97 -2.99 -2.43 -0.67
C LYS A 97 -4.37 -2.99 -0.32
N LEU A 98 -5.42 -2.19 -0.42
CA LEU A 98 -6.79 -2.60 -0.09
C LEU A 98 -7.26 -3.75 -0.98
N GLY A 99 -7.05 -3.61 -2.29
CA GLY A 99 -7.37 -4.63 -3.29
C GLY A 99 -6.58 -5.92 -3.08
N ALA A 100 -5.28 -5.82 -2.76
CA ALA A 100 -4.45 -6.99 -2.48
C ALA A 100 -4.93 -7.78 -1.26
N VAL A 101 -5.26 -7.11 -0.15
CA VAL A 101 -5.75 -7.76 1.07
C VAL A 101 -7.09 -8.44 0.80
N ARG A 102 -8.03 -7.72 0.21
CA ARG A 102 -9.36 -8.24 -0.13
C ARG A 102 -9.24 -9.48 -1.02
N ARG A 103 -8.48 -9.39 -2.12
CA ARG A 103 -8.35 -10.48 -3.07
C ARG A 103 -7.64 -11.69 -2.45
N CYS A 104 -6.66 -11.47 -1.57
CA CYS A 104 -6.00 -12.55 -0.84
C CYS A 104 -6.99 -13.27 0.09
N LEU A 105 -7.80 -12.54 0.85
CA LEU A 105 -8.82 -13.11 1.72
C LEU A 105 -9.90 -13.88 0.93
N GLU A 106 -10.37 -13.34 -0.20
CA GLU A 106 -11.32 -14.03 -1.09
C GLU A 106 -10.77 -15.40 -1.57
N LEU A 107 -9.48 -15.45 -1.91
CA LEU A 107 -8.83 -16.68 -2.35
C LEU A 107 -8.60 -17.66 -1.20
N LEU A 108 -8.12 -17.18 -0.05
CA LEU A 108 -7.88 -18.01 1.13
C LEU A 108 -9.17 -18.56 1.73
N GLN A 109 -10.28 -17.83 1.65
CA GLN A 109 -11.58 -18.24 2.20
C GLN A 109 -12.02 -19.63 1.71
N VAL A 110 -11.68 -19.97 0.47
CA VAL A 110 -12.03 -21.27 -0.14
C VAL A 110 -11.41 -22.45 0.62
N ASP A 111 -10.20 -22.25 1.17
CA ASP A 111 -9.43 -23.28 1.88
C ASP A 111 -9.45 -23.08 3.41
N MET A 112 -10.39 -22.30 3.94
CA MET A 112 -10.53 -22.03 5.36
C MET A 112 -11.86 -22.54 5.93
N ARG A 113 -11.89 -22.83 7.23
CA ARG A 113 -13.16 -23.12 7.93
C ARG A 113 -14.01 -21.85 7.95
N PRO A 114 -15.35 -21.93 7.79
CA PRO A 114 -16.22 -20.75 7.85
C PRO A 114 -16.09 -19.94 9.15
N GLU A 115 -15.88 -20.64 10.27
CA GLU A 115 -15.67 -20.05 11.61
C GLU A 115 -14.18 -19.83 11.95
N GLY A 116 -13.28 -20.08 10.99
CA GLY A 116 -11.84 -19.89 11.20
C GLY A 116 -11.51 -18.42 11.43
N GLU A 117 -10.81 -18.13 12.54
CA GLU A 117 -10.29 -16.80 12.80
C GLU A 117 -9.11 -16.47 11.88
N VAL A 118 -9.13 -15.26 11.34
CA VAL A 118 -8.05 -14.63 10.59
C VAL A 118 -7.65 -13.35 11.31
N THR A 119 -6.35 -13.11 11.40
CA THR A 119 -5.80 -11.82 11.82
C THR A 119 -5.16 -11.16 10.61
N ALA A 120 -5.53 -9.90 10.35
CA ALA A 120 -5.05 -9.12 9.23
C ALA A 120 -4.58 -7.75 9.73
N VAL A 121 -3.28 -7.48 9.59
CA VAL A 121 -2.70 -6.17 9.87
C VAL A 121 -2.35 -5.50 8.54
N VAL A 122 -2.91 -4.31 8.32
CA VAL A 122 -2.70 -3.56 7.08
C VAL A 122 -2.25 -2.14 7.42
N ASP A 123 -1.15 -1.69 6.81
CA ASP A 123 -0.62 -0.33 7.00
C ASP A 123 -0.72 0.46 5.68
N PHE A 124 -1.66 1.41 5.64
CA PHE A 124 -1.92 2.25 4.47
C PHE A 124 -1.01 3.48 4.37
N ARG A 125 -0.11 3.71 5.35
CA ARG A 125 0.83 4.84 5.28
C ARG A 125 1.72 4.73 4.06
N LYS A 126 2.24 5.88 3.60
CA LYS A 126 3.23 5.92 2.53
C LYS A 126 4.57 5.37 3.04
N ALA A 127 5.24 4.58 2.19
CA ALA A 127 6.50 3.92 2.53
C ALA A 127 7.67 4.91 2.71
N ASP A 128 7.59 6.10 2.11
CA ASP A 128 8.60 7.18 2.17
C ASP A 128 8.38 8.16 3.34
N THR A 129 7.93 7.64 4.48
CA THR A 129 7.73 8.43 5.69
C THR A 129 8.75 8.07 6.76
N ASP A 130 9.06 9.02 7.64
CA ASP A 130 10.09 8.88 8.68
C ASP A 130 9.95 7.63 9.56
N PRO A 131 8.73 7.16 9.95
CA PRO A 131 8.59 5.94 10.75
C PRO A 131 9.19 4.68 10.11
N PHE A 132 9.37 4.69 8.78
CA PHE A 132 9.93 3.55 8.03
C PHE A 132 11.36 3.80 7.56
N LEU A 133 11.94 4.98 7.84
CA LEU A 133 13.30 5.32 7.45
C LEU A 133 14.30 4.45 8.23
N GLN A 134 15.08 3.67 7.49
CA GLN A 134 16.13 2.81 8.04
C GLN A 134 17.50 3.48 7.95
N HIS A 135 17.77 4.13 6.82
CA HIS A 135 19.08 4.73 6.56
C HIS A 135 18.94 6.02 5.75
N LYS A 136 19.78 7.01 6.09
CA LYS A 136 19.90 8.29 5.40
C LYS A 136 21.37 8.66 5.29
N GLU A 137 21.83 8.88 4.07
CA GLU A 137 23.25 9.20 3.81
C GLU A 137 23.42 10.16 2.64
N THR A 138 24.53 10.91 2.67
CA THR A 138 24.99 11.71 1.54
C THR A 138 25.84 10.83 0.63
N VAL A 139 25.38 10.56 -0.59
CA VAL A 139 26.06 9.67 -1.55
C VAL A 139 26.85 10.42 -2.61
N GLY A 140 26.99 11.73 -2.47
CA GLY A 140 27.76 12.59 -3.35
C GLY A 140 27.29 14.02 -3.31
N SER A 141 27.94 14.87 -4.09
CA SER A 141 27.55 16.28 -4.22
C SER A 141 27.24 16.63 -5.67
N SER A 142 26.53 17.74 -5.85
CA SER A 142 26.21 18.31 -7.15
C SER A 142 26.39 19.83 -7.10
N PRO A 143 26.46 20.53 -8.25
CA PRO A 143 26.55 22.00 -8.26
C PRO A 143 25.40 22.72 -7.55
N PHE A 144 24.33 22.00 -7.20
CA PHE A 144 23.15 22.54 -6.53
C PHE A 144 22.97 22.00 -5.10
N GLY A 145 23.99 21.35 -4.55
CA GLY A 145 24.00 20.75 -3.21
C GLY A 145 24.10 19.23 -3.20
N ASP A 146 23.98 18.67 -2.00
CA ASP A 146 24.23 17.26 -1.74
C ASP A 146 23.16 16.33 -2.30
N VAL A 147 23.61 15.17 -2.76
CA VAL A 147 22.76 14.09 -3.25
C VAL A 147 22.52 13.12 -2.12
N MET A 148 21.28 13.01 -1.69
CA MET A 148 20.89 12.19 -0.55
C MET A 148 20.35 10.84 -1.02
N ALA A 149 20.71 9.77 -0.33
CA ALA A 149 20.09 8.46 -0.45
C ALA A 149 19.32 8.12 0.84
N TYR A 150 18.17 7.51 0.66
CA TYR A 150 17.27 7.07 1.72
C TYR A 150 16.90 5.62 1.49
N GLN A 151 16.84 4.84 2.57
CA GLN A 151 16.34 3.48 2.54
C GLN A 151 15.19 3.36 3.54
N TYR A 152 14.05 2.85 3.08
CA TYR A 152 12.88 2.62 3.91
C TYR A 152 12.48 1.14 3.88
N ARG A 153 11.92 0.69 4.99
CA ARG A 153 11.36 -0.66 5.16
C ARG A 153 10.00 -0.56 5.83
N GLN A 154 8.94 -0.85 5.07
CA GLN A 154 7.57 -0.80 5.56
C GLN A 154 6.94 -2.20 5.52
N PRO A 155 6.73 -2.89 6.65
CA PRO A 155 5.78 -3.99 6.71
C PRO A 155 4.38 -3.40 6.52
N TRP A 156 3.69 -3.74 5.43
CA TRP A 156 2.39 -3.15 5.12
C TRP A 156 1.25 -4.15 5.12
N LEU A 157 1.54 -5.45 5.06
CA LEU A 157 0.56 -6.51 5.19
C LEU A 157 1.11 -7.64 6.06
N GLU A 158 0.29 -8.09 6.99
CA GLU A 158 0.46 -9.34 7.71
C GLU A 158 -0.89 -10.06 7.76
N LEU A 159 -0.93 -11.33 7.34
CA LEU A 159 -2.11 -12.18 7.39
C LEU A 159 -1.77 -13.49 8.10
N GLN A 160 -2.54 -13.84 9.12
CA GLN A 160 -2.36 -15.07 9.87
C GLN A 160 -3.68 -15.83 9.99
N GLY A 161 -3.61 -17.16 9.97
CA GLY A 161 -4.78 -18.01 10.09
C GLY A 161 -4.45 -19.49 10.05
N ARG A 162 -5.47 -20.31 9.83
CA ARG A 162 -5.35 -21.76 9.63
C ARG A 162 -6.19 -22.21 8.45
N LEU A 163 -5.64 -23.10 7.63
CA LEU A 163 -6.38 -23.73 6.54
C LEU A 163 -7.20 -24.93 7.03
N LEU A 164 -8.01 -25.50 6.14
CA LEU A 164 -8.90 -26.64 6.40
C LEU A 164 -8.17 -27.90 6.87
N ASP A 165 -6.98 -28.14 6.33
CA ASP A 165 -6.07 -29.23 6.74
C ASP A 165 -5.42 -28.98 8.11
N GLY A 166 -5.73 -27.85 8.74
CA GLY A 166 -5.20 -27.45 10.04
C GLY A 166 -3.78 -26.88 9.99
N THR A 167 -3.20 -26.70 8.81
CA THR A 167 -1.93 -26.00 8.62
C THR A 167 -2.09 -24.53 8.99
N GLY A 168 -1.28 -24.06 9.93
CA GLY A 168 -1.19 -22.63 10.26
C GLY A 168 -0.39 -21.90 9.21
N TYR A 169 -0.82 -20.69 8.85
CA TYR A 169 -0.08 -19.82 7.94
C TYR A 169 0.17 -18.44 8.54
N SER A 170 1.29 -17.83 8.17
CA SER A 170 1.60 -16.41 8.37
C SER A 170 2.22 -15.87 7.09
N LEU A 171 1.60 -14.84 6.53
CA LEU A 171 1.95 -14.21 5.26
C LEU A 171 2.28 -12.75 5.55
N GLU A 172 3.45 -12.27 5.12
CA GLU A 172 3.87 -10.89 5.35
C GLU A 172 4.32 -10.28 4.01
N ILE A 173 3.94 -9.03 3.76
CA ILE A 173 4.54 -8.22 2.70
C ILE A 173 5.25 -7.01 3.30
N VAL A 174 6.54 -6.91 3.00
CA VAL A 174 7.41 -5.80 3.39
C VAL A 174 7.86 -5.05 2.15
N ARG A 175 7.51 -3.77 2.06
CA ARG A 175 7.97 -2.87 1.01
C ARG A 175 9.34 -2.31 1.35
N LEU A 176 10.27 -2.49 0.42
CA LEU A 176 11.60 -1.90 0.45
C LEU A 176 11.66 -0.77 -0.55
N LEU A 177 12.07 0.39 -0.08
CA LEU A 177 12.18 1.59 -0.90
C LEU A 177 13.59 2.15 -0.77
N LYS A 178 14.28 2.31 -1.90
CA LYS A 178 15.56 3.03 -1.98
C LYS A 178 15.38 4.28 -2.82
N SER A 179 15.45 5.45 -2.20
CA SER A 179 15.23 6.73 -2.87
C SER A 179 16.52 7.54 -2.95
N LYS A 180 16.81 8.05 -4.15
CA LYS A 180 17.91 8.98 -4.41
C LYS A 180 17.34 10.35 -4.75
N VAL A 181 17.63 11.34 -3.93
CA VAL A 181 17.17 12.72 -4.10
C VAL A 181 18.34 13.56 -4.61
N LYS A 182 18.22 14.06 -5.84
CA LYS A 182 19.21 14.95 -6.45
C LYS A 182 18.66 16.37 -6.51
N PRO A 183 19.32 17.37 -5.89
CA PRO A 183 18.93 18.76 -6.02
C PRO A 183 19.15 19.27 -7.45
N LYS A 184 18.34 20.25 -7.83
CA LYS A 184 18.29 20.88 -9.15
C LYS A 184 18.14 22.39 -9.00
N LYS A 185 18.40 23.12 -10.08
CA LYS A 185 18.27 24.59 -10.14
C LYS A 185 16.88 25.05 -9.65
N LYS A 186 16.82 26.22 -9.00
CA LYS A 186 15.61 26.88 -8.46
C LYS A 186 14.92 26.07 -7.34
N GLY A 187 15.70 25.45 -6.44
CA GLY A 187 15.16 24.70 -5.29
C GLY A 187 14.44 23.39 -5.66
N ARG A 188 14.47 22.98 -6.93
CA ARG A 188 13.80 21.78 -7.42
C ARG A 188 14.57 20.53 -7.01
N ARG A 189 13.88 19.39 -6.97
CA ARG A 189 14.47 18.09 -6.68
C ARG A 189 14.03 17.07 -7.73
N LYS A 190 14.92 16.13 -8.05
CA LYS A 190 14.59 14.92 -8.81
C LYS A 190 14.72 13.74 -7.86
N VAL A 191 13.64 13.00 -7.66
CA VAL A 191 13.64 11.80 -6.82
C VAL A 191 13.55 10.59 -7.74
N LYS A 192 14.52 9.68 -7.62
CA LYS A 192 14.45 8.36 -8.25
C LYS A 192 14.35 7.33 -7.14
N SER A 193 13.29 6.55 -7.13
CA SER A 193 13.07 5.50 -6.15
C SER A 193 13.07 4.13 -6.82
N LEU A 194 13.71 3.17 -6.19
CA LEU A 194 13.61 1.75 -6.51
C LEU A 194 12.74 1.10 -5.44
N ILE A 195 11.70 0.39 -5.87
CA ILE A 195 10.70 -0.23 -5.01
C ILE A 195 10.77 -1.75 -5.23
N GLN A 196 10.80 -2.51 -4.16
CA GLN A 196 10.77 -3.97 -4.21
C GLN A 196 9.96 -4.48 -3.02
N ASP A 197 9.03 -5.40 -3.24
CA ASP A 197 8.29 -6.02 -2.16
C ASP A 197 8.93 -7.38 -1.83
N ARG A 198 9.09 -7.64 -0.53
CA ARG A 198 9.46 -8.95 0.02
C ARG A 198 8.23 -9.63 0.56
N ILE A 199 8.00 -10.86 0.13
CA ILE A 199 6.86 -11.68 0.54
C ILE A 199 7.41 -12.81 1.40
N SER A 200 7.05 -12.83 2.68
CA SER A 200 7.41 -13.92 3.58
C SER A 200 6.19 -14.84 3.73
N VAL A 201 6.39 -16.14 3.52
CA VAL A 201 5.39 -17.18 3.76
C VAL A 201 5.93 -18.13 4.81
N GLN A 202 5.20 -18.27 5.90
CA GLN A 202 5.49 -19.24 6.95
C GLN A 202 4.32 -20.20 7.09
N LEU A 203 4.61 -21.50 7.06
CA LEU A 203 3.64 -22.57 7.25
C LEU A 203 4.05 -23.40 8.45
N ARG A 204 3.05 -23.80 9.23
CA ARG A 204 3.18 -24.77 10.30
C ARG A 204 2.22 -25.92 10.04
N THR A 205 2.75 -27.01 9.50
CA THR A 205 1.98 -28.17 9.09
C THR A 205 1.58 -29.02 10.29
N GLN A 206 0.57 -29.88 10.11
CA GLN A 206 0.26 -30.91 11.09
C GLN A 206 1.02 -32.20 10.77
N SER A 207 1.69 -32.77 11.76
CA SER A 207 2.45 -34.02 11.60
C SER A 207 1.61 -35.20 11.10
N ALA A 208 0.31 -35.21 11.41
CA ALA A 208 -0.64 -36.21 10.91
C ALA A 208 -0.81 -36.18 9.37
N HIS A 209 -0.58 -35.03 8.75
CA HIS A 209 -0.68 -34.86 7.30
C HIS A 209 0.67 -34.76 6.61
N TYR A 210 1.66 -34.20 7.30
CA TYR A 210 3.02 -33.93 6.83
C TYR A 210 4.02 -34.26 7.95
N PRO A 211 4.43 -35.53 8.10
CA PRO A 211 5.31 -35.96 9.19
C PRO A 211 6.69 -35.32 9.15
N ASP A 212 7.23 -35.13 7.95
CA ASP A 212 8.49 -34.44 7.69
C ASP A 212 8.38 -33.58 6.43
N VAL A 213 8.69 -32.29 6.56
CA VAL A 213 8.72 -31.33 5.44
C VAL A 213 10.13 -31.05 4.93
N SER A 214 11.17 -31.64 5.51
CA SER A 214 12.56 -31.41 5.11
C SER A 214 12.83 -31.71 3.62
N PRO A 215 12.24 -32.76 3.00
CA PRO A 215 12.39 -33.03 1.56
C PRO A 215 11.69 -32.03 0.64
N LEU A 216 11.00 -31.02 1.18
CA LEU A 216 10.25 -30.03 0.41
C LEU A 216 11.14 -29.28 -0.58
N ILE A 217 12.35 -28.90 -0.16
CA ILE A 217 13.25 -28.06 -0.95
C ILE A 217 13.56 -28.71 -2.30
N ASP A 218 13.83 -30.01 -2.28
CA ASP A 218 14.14 -30.81 -3.48
C ASP A 218 12.89 -31.13 -4.32
N SER A 219 11.70 -31.00 -3.72
CA SER A 219 10.41 -31.31 -4.34
C SER A 219 9.69 -30.07 -4.89
N LEU A 220 10.32 -28.90 -4.88
CA LEU A 220 9.70 -27.69 -5.41
C LEU A 220 9.76 -27.65 -6.94
N PRO A 221 8.70 -27.16 -7.61
CA PRO A 221 8.73 -27.00 -9.06
C PRO A 221 9.76 -25.95 -9.47
N ALA A 222 10.39 -26.13 -10.63
CA ALA A 222 11.40 -25.19 -11.14
C ALA A 222 10.84 -23.81 -11.48
N GLN A 223 9.56 -23.73 -11.87
CA GLN A 223 8.93 -22.48 -12.29
C GLN A 223 8.25 -21.76 -11.12
N LEU A 224 8.69 -20.53 -10.86
CA LEU A 224 8.09 -19.64 -9.87
C LEU A 224 6.89 -18.85 -10.44
N PRO A 225 5.88 -18.56 -9.61
CA PRO A 225 4.74 -17.75 -10.02
C PRO A 225 5.10 -16.26 -10.07
N ALA A 226 4.35 -15.49 -10.86
CA ALA A 226 4.33 -14.01 -10.85
C ALA A 226 5.72 -13.34 -10.92
N GLN A 227 6.67 -13.93 -11.65
CA GLN A 227 8.06 -13.45 -11.78
C GLN A 227 8.80 -13.28 -10.44
N LEU A 228 8.34 -13.98 -9.39
CA LEU A 228 8.99 -13.97 -8.09
C LEU A 228 10.35 -14.62 -8.14
N ARG A 229 11.24 -14.19 -7.25
CA ARG A 229 12.54 -14.80 -7.01
C ARG A 229 12.60 -15.32 -5.57
N ILE A 230 13.01 -16.56 -5.36
CA ILE A 230 13.28 -17.07 -4.02
C ILE A 230 14.53 -16.38 -3.49
N ARG A 231 14.42 -15.75 -2.33
CA ARG A 231 15.55 -15.18 -1.59
C ARG A 231 16.08 -16.13 -0.53
N SER A 232 15.17 -16.78 0.19
CA SER A 232 15.50 -17.78 1.19
C SER A 232 14.38 -18.79 1.30
N LEU A 233 14.74 -20.04 1.55
CA LEU A 233 13.80 -21.13 1.79
C LEU A 233 14.40 -22.03 2.86
N GLN A 234 13.61 -22.36 3.86
CA GLN A 234 13.96 -23.23 4.96
C GLN A 234 12.79 -24.16 5.24
N ALA A 235 13.06 -25.44 5.42
CA ALA A 235 12.08 -26.46 5.76
C ALA A 235 12.70 -27.33 6.86
N GLN A 236 12.05 -27.39 8.03
CA GLN A 236 12.55 -28.14 9.16
C GLN A 236 11.37 -28.63 10.02
N GLY A 237 11.26 -29.95 10.20
CA GLY A 237 10.23 -30.57 11.04
C GLY A 237 8.82 -30.27 10.53
N ASP A 238 8.03 -29.53 11.31
CA ASP A 238 6.66 -29.09 10.98
C ASP A 238 6.60 -27.68 10.37
N ARG A 239 7.75 -27.05 10.08
CA ARG A 239 7.82 -25.64 9.67
C ARG A 239 8.44 -25.46 8.31
N VAL A 240 7.80 -24.59 7.52
CA VAL A 240 8.33 -24.10 6.24
C VAL A 240 8.36 -22.59 6.30
N GLN A 241 9.50 -21.98 5.99
CA GLN A 241 9.66 -20.54 5.85
C GLN A 241 10.29 -20.23 4.51
N ALA A 242 9.59 -19.42 3.71
CA ALA A 242 10.08 -18.93 2.43
C ALA A 242 10.00 -17.41 2.38
N CYS A 243 11.00 -16.78 1.76
CA CYS A 243 10.99 -15.36 1.45
C CYS A 243 11.20 -15.20 -0.05
N PHE A 244 10.29 -14.49 -0.69
CA PHE A 244 10.32 -14.18 -2.11
C PHE A 244 10.53 -12.68 -2.29
N GLU A 245 11.11 -12.29 -3.41
CA GLU A 245 11.19 -10.89 -3.82
C GLU A 245 10.49 -10.69 -5.16
N THR A 246 9.79 -9.57 -5.27
CA THR A 246 9.25 -9.11 -6.56
C THR A 246 10.35 -8.54 -7.44
N PRO A 247 10.11 -8.39 -8.76
CA PRO A 247 10.90 -7.53 -9.61
C PRO A 247 11.00 -6.10 -9.05
N VAL A 248 12.12 -5.44 -9.31
CA VAL A 248 12.35 -4.05 -8.86
C VAL A 248 11.56 -3.09 -9.75
N ALA A 249 10.61 -2.39 -9.15
CA ALA A 249 9.89 -1.28 -9.74
C ALA A 249 10.70 0.02 -9.62
N THR A 250 10.53 0.94 -10.57
CA THR A 250 11.13 2.28 -10.50
C THR A 250 10.03 3.34 -10.46
N ARG A 251 10.20 4.32 -9.57
CA ARG A 251 9.40 5.53 -9.50
C ARG A 251 10.31 6.73 -9.75
N LEU A 252 9.93 7.59 -10.69
CA LEU A 252 10.64 8.82 -10.98
C LEU A 252 9.73 10.00 -10.77
N GLU A 253 10.11 10.87 -9.84
CA GLU A 253 9.41 12.12 -9.58
C GLU A 253 10.29 13.29 -10.02
N TYR A 254 9.73 14.12 -10.90
CA TYR A 254 10.35 15.35 -11.31
C TYR A 254 9.30 16.38 -11.72
N ARG A 255 9.30 17.53 -11.05
CA ARG A 255 8.29 18.59 -11.22
C ARG A 255 6.89 18.04 -10.91
N SER A 256 5.96 18.18 -11.84
CA SER A 256 4.58 17.67 -11.78
C SER A 256 4.42 16.30 -12.44
N THR A 257 5.51 15.70 -12.93
CA THR A 257 5.46 14.39 -13.60
C THR A 257 5.92 13.32 -12.62
N SER A 258 5.08 12.32 -12.43
CA SER A 258 5.40 11.08 -11.73
C SER A 258 5.24 9.93 -12.73
N GLU A 259 6.34 9.23 -12.99
CA GLU A 259 6.33 7.98 -13.74
C GLU A 259 6.54 6.85 -12.76
N GLN A 260 5.63 5.87 -12.75
CA GLN A 260 5.69 4.76 -11.82
C GLN A 260 5.32 3.48 -12.56
N ASN A 261 6.25 2.52 -12.59
CA ASN A 261 5.95 1.16 -13.01
C ASN A 261 5.65 0.33 -11.75
N VAL A 262 4.37 0.08 -11.46
CA VAL A 262 3.90 -0.68 -10.29
C VAL A 262 3.42 -2.09 -10.61
N GLU A 263 3.42 -2.49 -11.89
CA GLU A 263 2.75 -3.72 -12.35
C GLU A 263 3.26 -5.01 -11.70
N HIS A 264 4.43 -4.96 -11.07
CA HIS A 264 5.10 -6.11 -10.47
C HIS A 264 5.30 -5.98 -8.96
N LEU A 265 4.67 -5.03 -8.29
CA LEU A 265 4.72 -4.96 -6.82
C LEU A 265 3.89 -6.08 -6.18
N GLY A 266 4.08 -6.30 -4.88
CA GLY A 266 3.48 -7.40 -4.16
C GLY A 266 1.96 -7.31 -4.19
N SER A 267 1.34 -8.18 -4.98
CA SER A 267 -0.12 -8.28 -5.12
C SER A 267 -0.66 -9.51 -4.39
N ALA A 268 -1.99 -9.63 -4.36
CA ALA A 268 -2.64 -10.87 -3.91
C ALA A 268 -2.15 -12.09 -4.69
N ASP A 269 -1.96 -11.95 -6.01
CA ASP A 269 -1.55 -13.05 -6.88
C ASP A 269 -0.10 -13.48 -6.60
N SER A 270 0.79 -12.54 -6.29
CA SER A 270 2.15 -12.88 -5.87
C SER A 270 2.15 -13.64 -4.54
N LEU A 271 1.37 -13.20 -3.57
CA LEU A 271 1.30 -13.81 -2.24
C LEU A 271 0.63 -15.19 -2.29
N VAL A 272 -0.52 -15.31 -2.94
CA VAL A 272 -1.21 -16.60 -3.12
C VAL A 272 -0.39 -17.52 -4.03
N GLY A 273 0.26 -16.99 -5.07
CA GLY A 273 1.19 -17.74 -5.90
C GLY A 273 2.31 -18.36 -5.07
N ALA A 274 2.96 -17.56 -4.21
CA ALA A 274 4.00 -18.04 -3.30
C ALA A 274 3.49 -19.14 -2.35
N LEU A 275 2.27 -18.99 -1.82
CA LEU A 275 1.62 -20.01 -0.99
C LEU A 275 1.38 -21.31 -1.77
N VAL A 276 0.74 -21.23 -2.94
CA VAL A 276 0.43 -22.37 -3.81
C VAL A 276 1.71 -23.07 -4.26
N PHE A 277 2.77 -22.32 -4.53
CA PHE A 277 4.09 -22.88 -4.87
C PHE A 277 4.62 -23.82 -3.78
N LEU A 278 4.54 -23.39 -2.50
CA LEU A 278 4.95 -24.25 -1.38
C LEU A 278 4.02 -25.46 -1.21
N TYR A 279 2.70 -25.27 -1.35
CA TYR A 279 1.74 -26.39 -1.26
C TYR A 279 1.93 -27.44 -2.35
N ARG A 280 2.35 -27.04 -3.55
CA ARG A 280 2.71 -27.98 -4.62
C ARG A 280 3.88 -28.86 -4.23
N GLY A 281 4.91 -28.29 -3.60
CA GLY A 281 6.02 -29.08 -3.06
C GLY A 281 5.58 -30.00 -1.92
N LEU A 282 4.75 -29.50 -0.99
CA LEU A 282 4.22 -30.31 0.11
C LEU A 282 3.39 -31.50 -0.40
N LYS A 283 2.62 -31.31 -1.48
CA LYS A 283 1.88 -32.39 -2.14
C LYS A 283 2.81 -33.47 -2.70
N GLN A 284 3.97 -33.10 -3.26
CA GLN A 284 4.96 -34.06 -3.76
C GLN A 284 5.63 -34.84 -2.63
N VAL A 285 6.03 -34.15 -1.54
CA VAL A 285 6.58 -34.80 -0.35
C VAL A 285 5.60 -35.84 0.22
N LYS A 286 4.32 -35.46 0.32
CA LYS A 286 3.26 -36.36 0.78
C LYS A 286 3.09 -37.58 -0.14
N ALA A 287 3.16 -37.39 -1.46
CA ALA A 287 3.08 -38.50 -2.41
C ALA A 287 4.29 -39.44 -2.31
N GLY A 288 5.50 -38.90 -2.09
CA GLY A 288 6.72 -39.70 -1.89
C GLY A 288 6.70 -40.53 -0.61
N ALA A 289 6.15 -39.98 0.49
CA ALA A 289 6.02 -40.70 1.76
C ALA A 289 5.07 -41.90 1.69
N VAL A 290 4.05 -41.86 0.82
CA VAL A 290 3.09 -42.97 0.65
C VAL A 290 3.68 -44.11 -0.22
N GLY A 291 4.74 -43.84 -0.97
CA GLY A 291 5.38 -44.80 -1.89
C GLY A 291 6.51 -45.64 -1.30
N GLN A 292 6.88 -45.44 -0.03
CA GLN A 292 7.87 -46.27 0.67
C GLN A 292 7.14 -47.31 1.55
N PRO A 293 7.18 -48.60 1.20
CA PRO A 293 6.55 -49.68 1.97
C PRO A 293 7.25 -49.96 3.30
#